data_AF-A0A0N4ZDF8-F1
#
_entry.id   AF-A0A0N4ZDF8-F1
#
_cell.length_a   1.000
_cell.length_b   1.000
_cell.length_c   1.000
_cell.angle_alpha   90.00
_cell.angle_beta   90.00
_cell.angle_gamma   90.00
#
_symmetry.space_group_name_H-M   'P 1'
#
loop_
_entity.id
_entity.type
_entity.pdbx_description
1 polymer ?
#
loop_
_entity_poly.entity_id
_entity_poly.type
_entity_poly.pdbx_seq_one_letter_code
_entity_poly.pdbx_strand_id
1 'polypeptide(L)'
;ISYELKHNSSSDVIMVKCPGSNFKYETLSGNFIYDNNLKDKGGFKEFDDKKYAWMAWKKEDMSVSNLNIQCGSYDYNVAGTVDFKKLFWNIKLISTNTTKFLESVNLLSILEATGNPMKSTTKCGKTNDKLKIISKDRNGTLSIVERIQFNVLQSKKIFYFFDESKIEKKTEFLTPCGIADVHHTAPTILIDGHKLVEIAGTDGIKEKLLVKGGENKFSLKLEDQAFQEMKDFYQGEKVLIKKMLYRNGKAKIKEENGIETSESFIVTGYEILEISYKSLTANRNYKDVKEVVFFGPDNKDLELEDNLFNISK
;
A
#
# COMPACT_ATOMS: atom_id res chain seq x y z
N ILE A 1 24.10 9.51 21.65
CA ILE A 1 25.02 9.41 20.48
C ILE A 1 24.23 9.82 19.27
N SER A 2 24.71 10.85 18.56
CA SER A 2 24.01 11.41 17.41
C SER A 2 25.01 11.80 16.34
N TYR A 3 24.76 11.42 15.09
CA TYR A 3 25.60 11.81 13.96
C TYR A 3 24.78 11.92 12.67
N GLU A 4 25.39 12.53 11.66
CA GLU A 4 24.76 12.82 10.38
C GLU A 4 25.40 12.01 9.25
N LEU A 5 24.57 11.54 8.33
CA LEU A 5 24.95 10.82 7.12
C LEU A 5 24.29 11.47 5.91
N LYS A 6 24.98 11.54 4.77
CA LYS A 6 24.44 12.10 3.53
C LYS A 6 24.32 11.02 2.46
N HIS A 7 23.22 11.04 1.71
CA HIS A 7 23.01 10.14 0.58
C HIS A 7 22.37 10.88 -0.60
N ASN A 8 22.61 10.38 -1.82
CA ASN A 8 22.07 10.94 -3.05
C ASN A 8 21.00 10.05 -3.71
N SER A 9 20.42 9.08 -2.99
CA SER A 9 19.31 8.28 -3.49
C SER A 9 17.97 9.03 -3.41
N SER A 10 17.13 8.82 -4.42
CA SER A 10 15.73 9.30 -4.50
C SER A 10 14.76 8.40 -3.73
N SER A 11 15.24 7.27 -3.20
CA SER A 11 14.43 6.31 -2.45
C SER A 11 13.89 6.93 -1.16
N ASP A 12 12.65 6.60 -0.86
CA ASP A 12 12.00 6.88 0.41
C ASP A 12 12.27 5.77 1.45
N VAL A 13 12.87 4.65 1.07
CA VAL A 13 13.30 3.57 1.98
C VAL A 13 14.80 3.36 1.86
N ILE A 14 15.49 3.32 3.01
CA ILE A 14 16.94 3.15 3.10
C ILE A 14 17.24 2.15 4.21
N MET A 15 18.24 1.31 4.02
CA MET A 15 18.72 0.41 5.06
C MET A 15 19.87 1.07 5.83
N VAL A 16 19.83 1.06 7.15
CA VAL A 16 20.89 1.64 7.98
C VAL A 16 21.48 0.61 8.93
N LYS A 17 22.74 0.83 9.27
CA LYS A 17 23.46 0.07 10.28
C LYS A 17 23.21 0.69 11.65
N CYS A 18 22.53 -0.05 12.50
CA CYS A 18 22.32 0.27 13.90
C CYS A 18 23.21 -0.62 14.79
N PRO A 19 23.49 -0.22 16.04
CA PRO A 19 24.05 -1.11 17.04
C PRO A 19 23.21 -2.38 17.19
N GLY A 20 23.86 -3.51 17.37
CA GLY A 20 23.22 -4.81 17.58
C GLY A 20 23.06 -5.12 19.07
N SER A 21 22.34 -6.18 19.40
CA SER A 21 22.10 -6.60 20.80
C SER A 21 23.40 -6.86 21.59
N ASN A 22 24.46 -7.31 20.91
CA ASN A 22 25.79 -7.55 21.50
C ASN A 22 26.75 -6.36 21.34
N PHE A 23 26.28 -5.22 20.83
CA PHE A 23 27.10 -4.00 20.79
C PHE A 23 27.60 -3.65 22.20
N LYS A 24 28.86 -3.25 22.30
CA LYS A 24 29.47 -2.75 23.53
C LYS A 24 29.97 -1.34 23.28
N TYR A 25 29.57 -0.42 24.16
CA TYR A 25 30.01 0.96 24.11
C TYR A 25 31.20 1.16 25.06
N GLU A 26 32.39 1.32 24.49
CA GLU A 26 33.64 1.50 25.25
C GLU A 26 33.82 0.39 26.30
N THR A 27 34.06 0.75 27.57
CA THR A 27 34.19 -0.16 28.70
C THR A 27 32.91 -0.29 29.52
N LEU A 28 31.79 0.31 29.08
CA LEU A 28 30.54 0.33 29.85
C LEU A 28 29.85 -1.03 29.81
N SER A 29 29.59 -1.60 30.99
CA SER A 29 28.77 -2.80 31.12
C SER A 29 27.29 -2.45 30.85
N GLY A 30 26.78 -2.93 29.73
CA GLY A 30 25.42 -2.66 29.29
C GLY A 30 25.04 -3.49 28.07
N ASN A 31 23.80 -3.32 27.63
CA ASN A 31 23.28 -3.93 26.42
C ASN A 31 22.50 -2.89 25.60
N PHE A 32 22.48 -3.10 24.28
CA PHE A 32 21.68 -2.27 23.39
C PHE A 32 20.25 -2.81 23.34
N ILE A 33 19.28 -1.90 23.48
CA ILE A 33 17.85 -2.18 23.38
C ILE A 33 17.34 -1.42 22.16
N TYR A 34 16.76 -2.15 21.21
CA TYR A 34 16.17 -1.55 20.02
C TYR A 34 14.95 -0.70 20.36
N ASP A 35 14.76 0.38 19.62
CA ASP A 35 13.48 1.08 19.63
C ASP A 35 12.41 0.17 18.99
N ASN A 36 11.29 -0.05 19.66
CA ASN A 36 10.27 -1.03 19.27
C ASN A 36 9.20 -0.48 18.33
N ASN A 37 9.29 0.77 17.85
CA ASN A 37 8.34 1.29 16.88
C ASN A 37 8.42 0.53 15.53
N LEU A 38 7.51 -0.42 15.33
CA LEU A 38 7.48 -1.33 14.17
C LEU A 38 6.92 -0.70 12.88
N LYS A 39 6.23 0.44 12.96
CA LYS A 39 5.57 1.03 11.77
C LYS A 39 6.57 1.60 10.77
N ASP A 40 7.67 2.14 11.26
CA ASP A 40 8.67 2.86 10.45
C ASP A 40 9.88 2.00 10.09
N LYS A 41 9.98 0.80 10.67
CA LYS A 41 11.08 -0.14 10.49
C LYS A 41 10.62 -1.47 9.89
N GLY A 42 11.39 -2.00 8.95
CA GLY A 42 11.28 -3.36 8.46
C GLY A 42 12.67 -3.94 8.21
N GLY A 43 12.78 -5.22 7.84
CA GLY A 43 14.09 -5.68 7.33
C GLY A 43 15.17 -5.98 8.36
N PHE A 44 14.83 -6.40 9.58
CA PHE A 44 15.80 -6.67 10.63
C PHE A 44 16.71 -7.87 10.30
N LYS A 45 18.03 -7.67 10.34
CA LYS A 45 19.03 -8.76 10.33
C LYS A 45 20.25 -8.35 11.14
N GLU A 46 20.61 -9.18 12.12
CA GLU A 46 21.85 -9.04 12.91
C GLU A 46 23.05 -9.64 12.15
N PHE A 47 24.22 -9.06 12.34
CA PHE A 47 25.48 -9.44 11.71
C PHE A 47 26.65 -9.31 12.69
N ASP A 48 27.79 -9.94 12.37
CA ASP A 48 29.03 -9.94 13.16
C ASP A 48 28.78 -10.24 14.64
N ASP A 49 28.30 -11.46 14.90
CA ASP A 49 27.94 -11.93 16.24
C ASP A 49 27.00 -10.98 16.99
N LYS A 50 26.07 -10.37 16.24
CA LYS A 50 25.06 -9.42 16.72
C LYS A 50 25.62 -8.10 17.24
N LYS A 51 26.82 -7.70 16.80
CA LYS A 51 27.38 -6.37 17.14
C LYS A 51 26.66 -5.24 16.40
N TYR A 52 26.11 -5.51 15.23
CA TYR A 52 25.29 -4.57 14.47
C TYR A 52 24.07 -5.24 13.86
N ALA A 53 23.05 -4.42 13.62
CA ALA A 53 21.82 -4.82 12.95
C ALA A 53 21.56 -3.88 11.77
N TRP A 54 21.20 -4.46 10.63
CA TRP A 54 20.71 -3.71 9.48
C TRP A 54 19.19 -3.64 9.54
N MET A 55 18.65 -2.44 9.35
CA MET A 55 17.21 -2.17 9.40
C MET A 55 16.83 -1.23 8.27
N ALA A 56 15.75 -1.54 7.57
CA ALA A 56 15.14 -0.65 6.60
C ALA A 56 14.24 0.36 7.31
N TRP A 57 14.43 1.63 6.98
CA TRP A 57 13.64 2.75 7.48
C TRP A 57 12.99 3.46 6.31
N LYS A 58 11.73 3.85 6.50
CA LYS A 58 11.02 4.68 5.54
C LYS A 58 11.05 6.14 5.94
N LYS A 59 10.96 7.01 4.94
CA LYS A 59 10.77 8.43 5.06
C LYS A 59 9.31 8.75 4.73
N GLU A 60 8.56 9.16 5.75
CA GLU A 60 7.12 9.42 5.61
C GLU A 60 6.84 10.65 4.74
N ASP A 61 7.61 11.72 4.92
CA ASP A 61 7.48 12.95 4.15
C ASP A 61 8.69 13.15 3.24
N MET A 62 8.50 12.92 1.94
CA MET A 62 9.53 13.11 0.93
C MET A 62 9.85 14.59 0.65
N SER A 63 9.04 15.53 1.12
CA SER A 63 9.28 16.97 0.99
C SER A 63 10.36 17.48 1.95
N VAL A 64 10.53 16.82 3.10
CA VAL A 64 11.62 17.12 4.05
C VAL A 64 12.91 16.53 3.52
N SER A 65 14.07 17.19 3.67
CA SER A 65 15.34 16.66 3.14
C SER A 65 15.97 15.59 4.03
N ASN A 66 15.56 15.48 5.29
CA ASN A 66 16.17 14.57 6.27
C ASN A 66 15.21 13.47 6.76
N LEU A 67 15.81 12.40 7.28
CA LEU A 67 15.15 11.31 7.99
C LEU A 67 15.92 11.10 9.31
N ASN A 68 15.22 11.25 10.43
CA ASN A 68 15.79 11.00 11.76
C ASN A 68 15.45 9.58 12.18
N ILE A 69 16.48 8.78 12.42
CA ILE A 69 16.38 7.38 12.81
C ILE A 69 16.84 7.25 14.25
N GLN A 70 15.97 6.69 15.09
CA GLN A 70 16.32 6.30 16.44
C GLN A 70 16.46 4.77 16.47
N CYS A 71 17.71 4.28 16.47
CA CYS A 71 17.98 2.85 16.48
C CYS A 71 17.55 2.18 17.80
N GLY A 72 17.62 2.92 18.91
CA GLY A 72 17.39 2.40 20.26
C GLY A 72 18.18 3.13 21.33
N SER A 73 18.40 2.48 22.48
CA SER A 73 19.23 2.97 23.57
C SER A 73 20.23 1.93 24.07
N TYR A 74 21.40 2.39 24.51
CA TYR A 74 22.33 1.59 25.30
C TYR A 74 22.07 1.84 26.77
N ASP A 75 21.63 0.81 27.47
CA ASP A 75 21.32 0.86 28.89
C ASP A 75 22.55 0.37 29.66
N TYR A 76 23.10 1.22 30.54
CA TYR A 76 24.34 0.94 31.26
C TYR A 76 24.27 1.33 32.73
N ASN A 77 25.06 0.60 33.54
CA ASN A 77 25.22 0.86 34.96
C ASN A 77 26.30 1.92 35.21
N VAL A 78 26.02 2.86 36.10
CA VAL A 78 27.05 3.77 36.62
C VAL A 78 27.77 3.08 37.77
N ALA A 79 29.10 3.00 37.70
CA ALA A 79 29.89 2.35 38.73
C ALA A 79 29.64 2.98 40.11
N GLY A 80 29.31 2.14 41.10
CA GLY A 80 29.05 2.59 42.47
C GLY A 80 27.64 3.11 42.74
N THR A 81 26.72 3.05 41.77
CA THR A 81 25.30 3.38 42.00
C THR A 81 24.37 2.26 41.52
N VAL A 82 23.11 2.32 41.96
CA VAL A 82 22.03 1.43 41.50
C VAL A 82 21.32 2.00 40.26
N ASP A 83 21.77 3.16 39.77
CA ASP A 83 21.09 3.91 38.73
C ASP A 83 21.49 3.43 37.33
N PHE A 84 20.47 3.16 36.51
CA PHE A 84 20.62 2.87 35.09
C PHE A 84 20.53 4.16 34.28
N LYS A 85 21.50 4.39 33.39
CA LYS A 85 21.46 5.48 32.42
C LYS A 85 21.26 4.94 31.01
N LYS A 86 20.67 5.79 30.15
CA LYS A 86 20.37 5.46 28.75
C LYS A 86 21.13 6.38 27.81
N LEU A 87 21.81 5.81 26.83
CA LEU A 87 22.37 6.55 25.69
C LEU A 87 21.55 6.24 24.45
N PHE A 88 20.77 7.20 23.96
CA PHE A 88 20.04 7.03 22.71
C PHE A 88 20.96 7.08 21.50
N TRP A 89 20.70 6.23 20.52
CA TRP A 89 21.46 6.16 19.28
C TRP A 89 20.63 6.72 18.12
N ASN A 90 21.00 7.91 17.68
CA ASN A 90 20.27 8.66 16.67
C ASN A 90 21.13 8.89 15.43
N ILE A 91 20.55 8.64 14.26
CA ILE A 91 21.19 8.85 12.96
C ILE A 91 20.32 9.81 12.18
N LYS A 92 20.88 10.93 11.74
CA LYS A 92 20.19 11.86 10.85
C LYS A 92 20.71 11.65 9.43
N LEU A 93 19.88 11.04 8.60
CA LEU A 93 20.13 10.91 7.17
C LEU A 93 19.67 12.16 6.44
N ILE A 94 20.51 12.73 5.59
CA ILE A 94 20.22 13.89 4.76
C ILE A 94 20.25 13.46 3.31
N SER A 95 19.09 13.50 2.65
CA SER A 95 18.99 13.32 1.21
C SER A 95 19.46 14.58 0.49
N THR A 96 20.40 14.42 -0.43
CA THR A 96 20.84 15.48 -1.33
C THR A 96 20.25 15.33 -2.73
N ASN A 97 19.39 14.31 -2.95
CA ASN A 97 18.83 14.05 -4.26
C ASN A 97 17.64 15.00 -4.55
N THR A 98 17.60 15.54 -5.77
CA THR A 98 16.51 16.37 -6.30
C THR A 98 15.60 15.60 -7.26
N THR A 99 15.99 14.41 -7.72
CA THR A 99 15.20 13.51 -8.56
C THR A 99 13.92 13.09 -7.84
N LYS A 100 12.79 13.15 -8.56
CA LYS A 100 11.50 12.72 -8.01
C LYS A 100 11.50 11.21 -7.78
N PHE A 101 11.02 10.76 -6.62
CA PHE A 101 10.94 9.34 -6.27
C PHE A 101 10.39 8.46 -7.40
N LEU A 102 9.25 8.85 -7.99
CA LEU A 102 8.57 8.08 -9.04
C LEU A 102 9.42 7.84 -10.30
N GLU A 103 10.39 8.70 -10.60
CA GLU A 103 11.30 8.52 -11.74
C GLU A 103 12.28 7.37 -11.51
N SER A 104 12.55 7.01 -10.25
CA SER A 104 13.43 5.89 -9.87
C SER A 104 12.70 4.56 -9.66
N VAL A 105 11.37 4.57 -9.71
CA VAL A 105 10.54 3.37 -9.55
C VAL A 105 10.37 2.69 -10.91
N ASN A 106 10.54 1.38 -10.96
CA ASN A 106 10.16 0.57 -12.12
C ASN A 106 8.69 0.18 -11.98
N LEU A 107 7.89 0.39 -13.02
CA LEU A 107 6.53 -0.14 -13.05
C LEU A 107 6.59 -1.52 -13.71
N LEU A 108 6.13 -2.55 -13.02
CA LEU A 108 6.22 -3.95 -13.46
C LEU A 108 4.82 -4.57 -13.52
N SER A 109 4.60 -5.43 -14.51
CA SER A 109 3.47 -6.36 -14.49
C SER A 109 3.69 -7.44 -13.41
N ILE A 110 2.61 -8.13 -13.02
CA ILE A 110 2.67 -9.23 -12.05
C ILE A 110 3.64 -10.37 -12.48
N LEU A 111 3.77 -10.63 -13.78
CA LEU A 111 4.66 -11.67 -14.31
C LEU A 111 6.13 -11.24 -14.23
N GLU A 112 6.42 -9.98 -14.52
CA GLU A 112 7.78 -9.44 -14.39
C GLU A 112 8.22 -9.37 -12.93
N ALA A 113 7.31 -8.99 -12.02
CA ALA A 113 7.58 -8.87 -10.59
C ALA A 113 7.96 -10.22 -9.94
N THR A 114 7.27 -11.31 -10.31
CA THR A 114 7.52 -12.66 -9.79
C THR A 114 8.75 -13.35 -10.38
N GLY A 115 9.30 -12.82 -11.47
CA GLY A 115 10.53 -13.30 -12.10
C GLY A 115 11.80 -12.81 -11.40
N ASN A 116 12.70 -12.19 -12.17
CA ASN A 116 13.92 -11.56 -11.65
C ASN A 116 14.04 -10.12 -12.21
N PRO A 117 13.15 -9.21 -11.79
CA PRO A 117 13.00 -7.90 -12.43
C PRO A 117 14.26 -7.03 -12.33
N MET A 118 15.17 -7.35 -11.42
CA MET A 118 16.42 -6.63 -11.16
C MET A 118 17.67 -7.29 -11.73
N LYS A 119 17.53 -8.38 -12.50
CA LYS A 119 18.67 -9.13 -13.08
C LYS A 119 19.50 -8.34 -14.10
N SER A 120 18.88 -7.37 -14.78
CA SER A 120 19.58 -6.53 -15.75
C SER A 120 20.74 -5.76 -15.11
N THR A 121 21.86 -5.61 -15.83
CA THR A 121 23.02 -4.81 -15.42
C THR A 121 22.69 -3.33 -15.30
N THR A 122 21.65 -2.85 -15.98
CA THR A 122 21.12 -1.48 -15.83
C THR A 122 20.32 -1.28 -14.55
N LYS A 123 20.05 -2.35 -13.79
CA LYS A 123 19.35 -2.35 -12.50
C LYS A 123 20.30 -2.83 -11.40
N CYS A 124 20.00 -3.95 -10.74
CA CYS A 124 20.87 -4.52 -9.71
C CYS A 124 21.91 -5.50 -10.27
N GLY A 125 21.74 -6.02 -11.49
CA GLY A 125 22.62 -7.05 -12.06
C GLY A 125 22.50 -8.42 -11.38
N LYS A 126 21.45 -8.65 -10.57
CA LYS A 126 21.31 -9.81 -9.69
C LYS A 126 19.90 -10.37 -9.69
N THR A 127 19.82 -11.68 -9.47
CA THR A 127 18.56 -12.41 -9.27
C THR A 127 18.00 -12.16 -7.87
N ASN A 128 16.70 -12.37 -7.68
CA ASN A 128 15.99 -12.03 -6.44
C ASN A 128 16.53 -12.80 -5.23
N ASP A 129 16.98 -14.04 -5.40
CA ASP A 129 17.58 -14.90 -4.36
C ASP A 129 18.89 -14.33 -3.78
N LYS A 130 19.54 -13.41 -4.50
CA LYS A 130 20.79 -12.75 -4.10
C LYS A 130 20.56 -11.34 -3.54
N LEU A 131 19.31 -10.91 -3.44
CA LEU A 131 18.93 -9.56 -3.02
C LEU A 131 18.07 -9.64 -1.77
N LYS A 132 18.26 -8.71 -0.85
CA LYS A 132 17.33 -8.51 0.26
C LYS A 132 16.16 -7.68 -0.25
N ILE A 133 14.94 -8.24 -0.16
CA ILE A 133 13.73 -7.56 -0.63
C ILE A 133 12.93 -7.08 0.58
N ILE A 134 12.62 -5.79 0.57
CA ILE A 134 11.71 -5.16 1.53
C ILE A 134 10.48 -4.71 0.76
N SER A 135 9.29 -5.06 1.22
CA SER A 135 8.04 -4.49 0.70
C SER A 135 7.54 -3.37 1.60
N LYS A 136 6.96 -2.34 1.00
CA LYS A 136 6.12 -1.35 1.66
C LYS A 136 4.68 -1.54 1.19
N ASP A 137 3.78 -1.87 2.11
CA ASP A 137 2.36 -1.99 1.79
C ASP A 137 1.69 -0.62 1.59
N ARG A 138 0.41 -0.62 1.22
CA ARG A 138 -0.38 0.61 1.00
C ARG A 138 -0.51 1.50 2.25
N ASN A 139 -0.38 0.92 3.44
CA ASN A 139 -0.44 1.62 4.72
C ASN A 139 0.95 2.13 5.12
N GLY A 140 1.96 1.91 4.29
CA GLY A 140 3.34 2.28 4.55
C GLY A 140 4.08 1.31 5.46
N THR A 141 3.54 0.14 5.79
CA THR A 141 4.21 -0.85 6.64
C THR A 141 5.32 -1.56 5.87
N LEU A 142 6.50 -1.62 6.47
CA LEU A 142 7.64 -2.33 5.89
C LEU A 142 7.66 -3.81 6.32
N SER A 143 8.02 -4.71 5.40
CA SER A 143 8.14 -6.14 5.69
C SER A 143 9.23 -6.79 4.83
N ILE A 144 9.86 -7.84 5.34
CA ILE A 144 10.81 -8.65 4.55
C ILE A 144 10.02 -9.55 3.62
N VAL A 145 10.47 -9.65 2.38
CA VAL A 145 9.95 -10.61 1.41
C VAL A 145 11.11 -11.52 1.00
N GLU A 146 10.99 -12.82 1.27
CA GLU A 146 12.00 -13.79 0.83
C GLU A 146 11.92 -14.03 -0.67
N ARG A 147 10.70 -14.12 -1.19
CA ARG A 147 10.43 -14.33 -2.61
C ARG A 147 9.14 -13.61 -3.01
N ILE A 148 9.17 -12.95 -4.17
CA ILE A 148 7.99 -12.33 -4.76
C ILE A 148 7.21 -13.43 -5.49
N GLN A 149 6.07 -13.81 -4.93
CA GLN A 149 5.09 -14.75 -5.47
C GLN A 149 3.74 -14.04 -5.63
N PHE A 150 2.81 -14.62 -6.38
CA PHE A 150 1.50 -14.00 -6.64
C PHE A 150 0.72 -13.64 -5.35
N ASN A 151 0.75 -14.52 -4.35
CA ASN A 151 0.07 -14.30 -3.06
C ASN A 151 0.60 -13.12 -2.23
N VAL A 152 1.84 -12.65 -2.47
CA VAL A 152 2.40 -11.49 -1.76
C VAL A 152 2.26 -10.19 -2.55
N LEU A 153 1.79 -10.26 -3.80
CA LEU A 153 1.50 -9.09 -4.62
C LEU A 153 0.16 -8.48 -4.23
N GLN A 154 0.14 -7.16 -4.07
CA GLN A 154 -1.07 -6.39 -3.79
C GLN A 154 -0.95 -5.02 -4.46
N SER A 155 -2.09 -4.41 -4.77
CA SER A 155 -2.18 -3.06 -5.32
C SER A 155 -1.50 -2.06 -4.37
N LYS A 156 -0.76 -1.11 -4.95
CA LYS A 156 0.03 -0.07 -4.24
C LYS A 156 1.12 -0.60 -3.30
N LYS A 157 1.50 -1.87 -3.44
CA LYS A 157 2.64 -2.44 -2.72
C LYS A 157 3.92 -2.23 -3.52
N ILE A 158 4.91 -1.59 -2.91
CA ILE A 158 6.20 -1.27 -3.51
C ILE A 158 7.27 -2.23 -2.96
N PHE A 159 8.16 -2.70 -3.81
CA PHE A 159 9.28 -3.57 -3.45
C PHE A 159 10.62 -2.85 -3.64
N TYR A 160 11.48 -2.94 -2.64
CA TYR A 160 12.81 -2.34 -2.59
C TYR A 160 13.84 -3.45 -2.55
N PHE A 161 14.81 -3.40 -3.45
CA PHE A 161 15.82 -4.43 -3.63
C PHE A 161 17.17 -3.90 -3.16
N PHE A 162 17.74 -4.57 -2.16
CA PHE A 162 19.02 -4.22 -1.56
C PHE A 162 20.06 -5.29 -1.89
N ASP A 163 21.23 -4.84 -2.31
CA ASP A 163 22.37 -5.71 -2.56
C ASP A 163 23.28 -5.77 -1.32
N GLU A 164 23.05 -6.76 -0.46
CA GLU A 164 23.83 -6.94 0.76
C GLU A 164 25.32 -7.21 0.48
N SER A 165 25.71 -7.64 -0.73
CA SER A 165 27.13 -7.84 -1.05
C SER A 165 27.91 -6.53 -1.18
N LYS A 166 27.23 -5.38 -1.17
CA LYS A 166 27.86 -4.04 -1.13
C LYS A 166 28.10 -3.55 0.29
N ILE A 167 27.74 -4.35 1.30
CA ILE A 167 28.02 -4.03 2.70
C ILE A 167 29.50 -4.31 2.98
N GLU A 168 30.27 -3.23 3.07
CA GLU A 168 31.65 -3.24 3.51
C GLU A 168 31.73 -2.88 5.00
N LYS A 169 32.91 -3.06 5.62
CA LYS A 169 33.12 -2.81 7.05
C LYS A 169 32.70 -1.38 7.49
N LYS A 170 32.93 -0.39 6.61
CA LYS A 170 32.65 1.03 6.86
C LYS A 170 31.27 1.48 6.37
N THR A 171 30.49 0.61 5.74
CA THR A 171 29.16 0.99 5.23
C THR A 171 28.22 1.23 6.41
N GLU A 172 27.62 2.42 6.47
CA GLU A 172 26.68 2.82 7.53
C GLU A 172 25.22 2.86 7.06
N PHE A 173 25.01 2.98 5.75
CA PHE A 173 23.71 2.88 5.12
C PHE A 173 23.83 2.24 3.73
N LEU A 174 22.72 1.67 3.25
CA LEU A 174 22.60 1.06 1.94
C LEU A 174 21.30 1.56 1.30
N THR A 175 21.41 2.11 0.09
CA THR A 175 20.25 2.50 -0.72
C THR A 175 19.84 1.33 -1.61
N PRO A 176 18.55 1.20 -1.96
CA PRO A 176 18.13 0.13 -2.87
C PRO A 176 18.79 0.31 -4.24
N CYS A 177 19.17 -0.79 -4.88
CA CYS A 177 19.65 -0.82 -6.26
C CYS A 177 18.51 -0.88 -7.27
N GLY A 178 17.29 -1.16 -6.82
CA GLY A 178 16.09 -1.17 -7.62
C GLY A 178 14.85 -0.98 -6.75
N ILE A 179 13.86 -0.29 -7.29
CA ILE A 179 12.55 -0.09 -6.67
C ILE A 179 11.50 -0.50 -7.70
N ALA A 180 10.50 -1.26 -7.29
CA ALA A 180 9.44 -1.74 -8.16
C ALA A 180 8.06 -1.46 -7.57
N ASP A 181 7.20 -0.89 -8.39
CA ASP A 181 5.75 -0.82 -8.19
C ASP A 181 5.10 -1.80 -9.16
N VAL A 182 3.99 -2.41 -8.75
CA VAL A 182 3.36 -3.50 -9.49
C VAL A 182 1.98 -3.09 -9.97
N HIS A 183 1.72 -3.29 -11.26
CA HIS A 183 0.38 -3.16 -11.82
C HIS A 183 -0.16 -4.50 -12.31
N HIS A 184 -1.48 -4.56 -12.39
CA HIS A 184 -2.22 -5.69 -12.93
C HIS A 184 -3.34 -5.19 -13.87
N THR A 185 -4.05 -6.13 -14.48
CA THR A 185 -5.25 -5.91 -15.27
C THR A 185 -6.33 -5.31 -14.40
N ALA A 186 -7.08 -4.34 -14.93
CA ALA A 186 -8.11 -3.65 -14.18
C ALA A 186 -9.15 -4.64 -13.62
N PRO A 187 -9.58 -4.49 -12.34
CA PRO A 187 -10.49 -5.45 -11.73
C PRO A 187 -11.90 -5.28 -12.26
N THR A 188 -12.73 -6.30 -12.04
CA THR A 188 -14.19 -6.19 -12.10
C THR A 188 -14.72 -5.80 -10.73
N ILE A 189 -15.72 -4.91 -10.69
CA ILE A 189 -16.44 -4.55 -9.46
C ILE A 189 -17.55 -5.58 -9.26
N LEU A 190 -17.51 -6.31 -8.15
CA LEU A 190 -18.48 -7.36 -7.82
C LEU A 190 -19.24 -7.00 -6.55
N ILE A 191 -20.54 -7.28 -6.55
CA ILE A 191 -21.36 -7.28 -5.34
C ILE A 191 -21.54 -8.72 -4.89
N ASP A 192 -21.00 -9.05 -3.72
CA ASP A 192 -20.94 -10.43 -3.21
C ASP A 192 -22.32 -11.09 -3.13
N GLY A 193 -22.43 -12.31 -3.69
CA GLY A 193 -23.68 -13.08 -3.68
C GLY A 193 -24.71 -12.64 -4.73
N HIS A 194 -24.39 -11.63 -5.55
CA HIS A 194 -25.32 -11.12 -6.56
C HIS A 194 -24.70 -11.22 -7.96
N LYS A 195 -25.44 -11.86 -8.88
CA LYS A 195 -25.14 -11.75 -10.30
C LYS A 195 -25.80 -10.50 -10.82
N LEU A 196 -24.97 -9.61 -11.33
CA LEU A 196 -25.41 -8.40 -11.94
C LEU A 196 -25.97 -8.73 -13.33
N VAL A 197 -27.24 -8.37 -13.58
CA VAL A 197 -27.95 -8.72 -14.82
C VAL A 197 -27.96 -7.50 -15.72
N GLU A 198 -27.40 -7.67 -16.93
CA GLU A 198 -27.34 -6.60 -17.92
C GLU A 198 -28.75 -6.14 -18.32
N ILE A 199 -29.03 -4.84 -18.22
CA ILE A 199 -30.31 -4.25 -18.65
C ILE A 199 -30.15 -3.74 -20.09
N ALA A 200 -30.81 -4.39 -21.04
CA ALA A 200 -30.85 -3.92 -22.42
C ALA A 200 -31.70 -2.63 -22.55
N GLY A 201 -31.17 -1.61 -23.20
CA GLY A 201 -31.92 -0.42 -23.62
C GLY A 201 -31.94 0.77 -22.64
N THR A 202 -31.25 0.69 -21.49
CA THR A 202 -31.09 1.84 -20.58
C THR A 202 -29.75 2.53 -20.76
N ASP A 203 -29.78 3.82 -21.12
CA ASP A 203 -28.60 4.68 -21.34
C ASP A 203 -27.84 4.88 -20.01
N GLY A 204 -26.90 3.97 -19.73
CA GLY A 204 -25.93 4.08 -18.63
C GLY A 204 -26.23 3.28 -17.36
N ILE A 205 -27.36 2.57 -17.24
CA ILE A 205 -27.56 1.58 -16.15
C ILE A 205 -27.21 0.22 -16.73
N LYS A 206 -26.16 -0.37 -16.19
CA LYS A 206 -25.71 -1.67 -16.68
C LYS A 206 -26.43 -2.79 -15.98
N GLU A 207 -26.75 -2.67 -14.70
CA GLU A 207 -27.07 -3.84 -13.87
C GLU A 207 -28.25 -3.60 -12.92
N LYS A 208 -29.11 -4.62 -12.72
CA LYS A 208 -30.19 -4.60 -11.73
C LYS A 208 -29.91 -5.52 -10.55
N LEU A 209 -30.11 -5.02 -9.34
CA LEU A 209 -30.11 -5.81 -8.10
C LEU A 209 -31.43 -5.59 -7.36
N LEU A 210 -32.08 -6.68 -6.95
CA LEU A 210 -33.36 -6.64 -6.24
C LEU A 210 -33.14 -6.49 -4.74
N VAL A 211 -33.75 -5.48 -4.13
CA VAL A 211 -33.62 -5.15 -2.72
C VAL A 211 -34.99 -5.07 -2.05
N LYS A 212 -35.06 -5.43 -0.77
CA LYS A 212 -36.25 -5.18 0.05
C LYS A 212 -36.34 -3.70 0.37
N GLY A 213 -37.54 -3.18 0.60
CA GLY A 213 -37.71 -1.84 1.14
C GLY A 213 -36.95 -1.67 2.47
N GLY A 214 -36.28 -0.53 2.65
CA GLY A 214 -35.48 -0.22 3.84
C GLY A 214 -33.98 -0.23 3.60
N GLU A 215 -33.20 -0.51 4.65
CA GLU A 215 -31.73 -0.52 4.60
C GLU A 215 -31.20 -1.91 4.26
N ASN A 216 -30.42 -2.00 3.19
CA ASN A 216 -29.80 -3.25 2.74
C ASN A 216 -28.28 -3.08 2.74
N LYS A 217 -27.58 -3.97 3.44
CA LYS A 217 -26.11 -3.99 3.48
C LYS A 217 -25.57 -4.90 2.38
N PHE A 218 -24.66 -4.38 1.57
CA PHE A 218 -23.98 -5.12 0.51
C PHE A 218 -22.49 -5.19 0.76
N SER A 219 -21.88 -6.29 0.34
CA SER A 219 -20.43 -6.48 0.34
C SER A 219 -19.88 -6.34 -1.07
N LEU A 220 -18.70 -5.73 -1.20
CA LEU A 220 -18.01 -5.44 -2.46
C LEU A 220 -16.70 -6.20 -2.55
N LYS A 221 -16.37 -6.62 -3.76
CA LYS A 221 -15.04 -7.12 -4.09
C LYS A 221 -14.55 -6.55 -5.41
N LEU A 222 -13.25 -6.28 -5.47
CA LEU A 222 -12.52 -6.00 -6.70
C LEU A 222 -11.71 -7.24 -7.02
N GLU A 223 -12.09 -7.96 -8.08
CA GLU A 223 -11.41 -9.22 -8.45
C GLU A 223 -11.02 -9.20 -9.92
N ASP A 224 -9.88 -9.82 -10.23
CA ASP A 224 -9.59 -10.28 -11.58
C ASP A 224 -10.24 -11.66 -11.78
N GLN A 225 -11.28 -11.71 -12.61
CA GLN A 225 -12.00 -12.95 -12.91
C GLN A 225 -11.23 -13.89 -13.86
N ALA A 226 -10.25 -13.38 -14.60
CA ALA A 226 -9.46 -14.15 -15.55
C ALA A 226 -8.27 -14.86 -14.89
N PHE A 227 -7.76 -14.35 -13.77
CA PHE A 227 -6.56 -14.88 -13.11
C PHE A 227 -6.77 -15.18 -11.63
N GLN A 228 -7.21 -16.42 -11.36
CA GLN A 228 -7.62 -16.90 -10.03
C GLN A 228 -6.56 -16.69 -8.93
N GLU A 229 -5.27 -16.81 -9.25
CA GLU A 229 -4.18 -16.65 -8.27
C GLU A 229 -4.01 -15.19 -7.79
N MET A 230 -4.66 -14.22 -8.45
CA MET A 230 -4.56 -12.78 -8.15
C MET A 230 -5.88 -12.18 -7.66
N LYS A 231 -6.81 -13.02 -7.18
CA LYS A 231 -8.09 -12.56 -6.61
C LYS A 231 -7.93 -11.52 -5.52
N ASP A 232 -6.90 -11.68 -4.68
CA ASP A 232 -6.66 -10.78 -3.55
C ASP A 232 -5.75 -9.58 -3.91
N PHE A 233 -5.35 -9.40 -5.17
CA PHE A 233 -4.46 -8.30 -5.55
C PHE A 233 -5.05 -6.93 -5.20
N TYR A 234 -6.35 -6.75 -5.39
CA TYR A 234 -7.07 -5.51 -5.09
C TYR A 234 -7.72 -5.52 -3.70
N GLN A 235 -7.43 -6.50 -2.85
CA GLN A 235 -8.08 -6.66 -1.56
C GLN A 235 -7.93 -5.41 -0.69
N GLY A 236 -9.05 -4.85 -0.22
CA GLY A 236 -9.13 -3.67 0.65
C GLY A 236 -8.85 -2.33 -0.05
N GLU A 237 -8.69 -2.31 -1.38
CA GLU A 237 -8.75 -1.08 -2.15
C GLU A 237 -10.13 -0.42 -2.01
N LYS A 238 -10.15 0.91 -2.01
CA LYS A 238 -11.40 1.67 -1.88
C LYS A 238 -12.01 1.95 -3.25
N VAL A 239 -13.32 1.81 -3.33
CA VAL A 239 -14.15 2.31 -4.42
C VAL A 239 -14.85 3.60 -4.00
N LEU A 240 -15.21 4.42 -4.98
CA LEU A 240 -16.04 5.61 -4.80
C LEU A 240 -17.45 5.32 -5.30
N ILE A 241 -18.43 5.48 -4.42
CA ILE A 241 -19.86 5.28 -4.69
C ILE A 241 -20.56 6.64 -4.77
N LYS A 242 -21.30 6.88 -5.84
CA LYS A 242 -22.08 8.10 -6.04
C LYS A 242 -23.51 7.77 -6.43
N LYS A 243 -24.49 8.50 -5.87
CA LYS A 243 -25.87 8.37 -6.33
C LYS A 243 -26.03 8.99 -7.70
N MET A 244 -26.90 8.38 -8.50
CA MET A 244 -27.30 8.88 -9.80
C MET A 244 -28.80 9.22 -9.81
N LEU A 245 -29.15 10.23 -10.59
CA LEU A 245 -30.52 10.58 -10.93
C LEU A 245 -30.83 10.08 -12.33
N TYR A 246 -31.92 9.34 -12.47
CA TYR A 246 -32.45 8.96 -13.77
C TYR A 246 -33.61 9.89 -14.14
N ARG A 247 -33.42 10.70 -15.19
CA ARG A 247 -34.46 11.60 -15.72
C ARG A 247 -34.42 11.58 -17.23
N ASN A 248 -35.59 11.56 -17.87
CA ASN A 248 -35.74 11.62 -19.33
C ASN A 248 -34.90 10.56 -20.07
N GLY A 249 -34.88 9.33 -19.55
CA GLY A 249 -34.14 8.22 -20.15
C GLY A 249 -32.64 8.20 -19.87
N LYS A 250 -32.08 9.16 -19.12
CA LYS A 250 -30.63 9.30 -18.89
C LYS A 250 -30.28 9.26 -17.41
N ALA A 251 -29.30 8.44 -17.05
CA ALA A 251 -28.67 8.47 -15.74
C ALA A 251 -27.59 9.57 -15.69
N LYS A 252 -27.65 10.43 -14.67
CA LYS A 252 -26.61 11.44 -14.40
C LYS A 252 -26.18 11.38 -12.95
N ILE A 253 -24.88 11.58 -12.69
CA ILE A 253 -24.36 11.69 -11.33
C ILE A 253 -25.07 12.84 -10.62
N LYS A 254 -25.57 12.58 -9.41
CA LYS A 254 -26.05 13.62 -8.51
C LYS A 254 -24.84 14.37 -7.95
N GLU A 255 -24.85 15.70 -8.01
CA GLU A 255 -23.78 16.53 -7.46
C GLU A 255 -23.82 16.48 -5.92
N GLU A 256 -23.24 15.43 -5.36
CA GLU A 256 -23.03 15.24 -3.94
C GLU A 256 -21.70 14.55 -3.67
N ASN A 257 -21.23 14.66 -2.43
CA ASN A 257 -20.03 13.95 -1.99
C ASN A 257 -20.32 12.45 -2.04
N GLY A 258 -19.51 11.71 -2.80
CA GLY A 258 -19.59 10.26 -2.82
C GLY A 258 -19.07 9.64 -1.53
N ILE A 259 -19.34 8.34 -1.36
CA ILE A 259 -18.86 7.56 -0.23
C ILE A 259 -17.68 6.71 -0.70
N GLU A 260 -16.58 6.71 0.05
CA GLU A 260 -15.48 5.77 -0.16
C GLU A 260 -15.59 4.58 0.78
N THR A 261 -15.53 3.37 0.22
CA THR A 261 -15.54 2.12 1.01
C THR A 261 -14.69 1.05 0.34
N SER A 262 -14.17 0.10 1.11
CA SER A 262 -13.36 -1.02 0.61
C SER A 262 -14.04 -2.39 0.74
N GLU A 263 -15.16 -2.48 1.46
CA GLU A 263 -15.73 -3.79 1.82
C GLU A 263 -17.26 -3.82 1.76
N SER A 264 -17.94 -2.81 2.30
CA SER A 264 -19.40 -2.82 2.35
C SER A 264 -20.00 -1.43 2.31
N PHE A 265 -21.26 -1.35 1.90
CA PHE A 265 -22.06 -0.13 1.87
C PHE A 265 -23.53 -0.46 2.16
N ILE A 266 -24.27 0.58 2.51
CA ILE A 266 -25.71 0.49 2.78
C ILE A 266 -26.45 1.19 1.64
N VAL A 267 -27.48 0.53 1.15
CA VAL A 267 -28.44 1.08 0.19
C VAL A 267 -29.73 1.36 0.93
N THR A 268 -30.25 2.57 0.79
CA THR A 268 -31.47 3.03 1.48
C THR A 268 -32.62 3.12 0.46
N GLY A 269 -33.51 2.13 0.48
CA GLY A 269 -34.64 2.07 -0.46
C GLY A 269 -34.19 1.75 -1.90
N TYR A 270 -34.83 2.40 -2.87
CA TYR A 270 -34.54 2.19 -4.29
C TYR A 270 -33.70 3.33 -4.86
N GLU A 271 -32.52 3.01 -5.37
CA GLU A 271 -31.58 4.01 -5.86
C GLU A 271 -30.68 3.46 -6.97
N ILE A 272 -30.06 4.37 -7.72
CA ILE A 272 -29.07 4.04 -8.76
C ILE A 272 -27.73 4.55 -8.27
N LEU A 273 -26.73 3.68 -8.25
CA LEU A 273 -25.39 4.01 -7.78
C LEU A 273 -24.37 3.78 -8.90
N GLU A 274 -23.47 4.75 -9.10
CA GLU A 274 -22.21 4.54 -9.81
C GLU A 274 -21.15 4.13 -8.78
N ILE A 275 -20.57 2.95 -8.97
CA ILE A 275 -19.44 2.45 -8.20
C ILE A 275 -18.21 2.53 -9.10
N SER A 276 -17.17 3.21 -8.64
CA SER A 276 -15.98 3.48 -9.46
C SER A 276 -14.67 3.18 -8.75
N TYR A 277 -13.69 2.69 -9.50
CA TYR A 277 -12.34 2.40 -9.04
C TYR A 277 -11.29 2.95 -10.02
N LYS A 278 -10.21 3.53 -9.51
CA LYS A 278 -9.08 4.01 -10.32
C LYS A 278 -7.99 2.96 -10.39
N SER A 279 -7.90 2.24 -11.50
CA SER A 279 -6.87 1.22 -11.72
C SER A 279 -5.61 1.81 -12.36
N LEU A 280 -4.44 1.50 -11.81
CA LEU A 280 -3.15 1.80 -12.41
C LEU A 280 -2.93 0.95 -13.67
N THR A 281 -2.40 1.57 -14.72
CA THR A 281 -2.09 0.92 -16.00
C THR A 281 -0.59 0.87 -16.25
N ALA A 282 -0.16 0.04 -17.21
CA ALA A 282 1.24 -0.13 -17.61
C ALA A 282 1.97 1.17 -17.96
N ASN A 283 1.24 2.23 -18.37
CA ASN A 283 1.81 3.52 -18.74
C ASN A 283 1.87 4.53 -17.58
N ARG A 284 1.78 4.06 -16.32
CA ARG A 284 1.68 4.91 -15.11
C ARG A 284 0.48 5.87 -15.09
N ASN A 285 -0.55 5.57 -15.87
CA ASN A 285 -1.81 6.31 -15.90
C ASN A 285 -2.88 5.56 -15.12
N TYR A 286 -3.85 6.30 -14.58
CA TYR A 286 -5.04 5.73 -13.95
C TYR A 286 -6.21 5.71 -14.92
N LYS A 287 -6.92 4.58 -14.97
CA LYS A 287 -8.19 4.44 -15.70
C LYS A 287 -9.32 4.15 -14.72
N ASP A 288 -10.47 4.76 -14.95
CA ASP A 288 -11.67 4.47 -14.19
C ASP A 288 -12.31 3.16 -14.67
N VAL A 289 -12.52 2.23 -13.74
CA VAL A 289 -13.47 1.13 -13.86
C VAL A 289 -14.77 1.60 -13.21
N LYS A 290 -15.91 1.41 -13.88
CA LYS A 290 -17.20 1.91 -13.40
C LYS A 290 -18.31 0.92 -13.66
N GLU A 291 -19.11 0.67 -12.64
CA GLU A 291 -20.37 -0.04 -12.73
C GLU A 291 -21.51 0.81 -12.22
N VAL A 292 -22.63 0.80 -12.97
CA VAL A 292 -23.84 1.54 -12.62
C VAL A 292 -24.94 0.54 -12.35
N VAL A 293 -25.33 0.46 -11.07
CA VAL A 293 -26.24 -0.55 -10.55
C VAL A 293 -27.52 0.11 -10.07
N PHE A 294 -28.65 -0.36 -10.57
CA PHE A 294 -29.97 -0.03 -10.05
C PHE A 294 -30.38 -1.03 -8.98
N PHE A 295 -30.51 -0.53 -7.74
CA PHE A 295 -31.06 -1.25 -6.61
C PHE A 295 -32.58 -1.03 -6.61
N GLY A 296 -33.29 -1.95 -7.25
CA GLY A 296 -34.73 -1.87 -7.45
C GLY A 296 -35.50 -2.82 -6.53
N PRO A 297 -36.83 -2.68 -6.46
CA PRO A 297 -37.66 -3.54 -5.62
C PRO A 297 -37.59 -5.01 -6.03
N ASP A 298 -37.61 -5.90 -5.03
CA ASP A 298 -37.76 -7.35 -5.22
C ASP A 298 -39.16 -7.76 -5.70
N ASN A 299 -40.19 -6.99 -5.37
CA ASN A 299 -41.52 -7.09 -5.94
C ASN A 299 -41.63 -6.29 -7.25
N LYS A 300 -42.01 -6.96 -8.35
CA LYS A 300 -42.24 -6.32 -9.65
C LYS A 300 -43.55 -5.52 -9.69
N ASP A 301 -44.51 -5.86 -8.85
CA ASP A 301 -45.84 -5.26 -8.79
C ASP A 301 -45.94 -4.21 -7.68
N LEU A 302 -44.89 -3.38 -7.56
CA LEU A 302 -44.87 -2.32 -6.56
C LEU A 302 -45.68 -1.14 -7.08
N GLU A 303 -46.94 -1.05 -6.65
CA GLU A 303 -47.77 0.14 -6.84
C GLU A 303 -47.17 1.27 -6.01
N LEU A 304 -46.66 2.30 -6.69
CA LEU A 304 -46.28 3.55 -6.05
C LEU A 304 -47.58 4.28 -5.68
N GLU A 305 -47.85 4.46 -4.39
CA GLU A 305 -49.01 5.23 -3.96
C GLU A 305 -48.93 6.66 -4.53
N ASP A 306 -49.96 7.06 -5.30
CA ASP A 306 -50.06 8.35 -6.01
C ASP A 306 -49.96 9.58 -5.08
N ASN A 307 -50.06 9.39 -3.76
CA ASN A 307 -50.14 10.47 -2.77
C ASN A 307 -48.83 11.26 -2.55
N LEU A 308 -47.73 10.91 -3.24
CA LEU A 308 -46.44 11.58 -3.11
C LEU A 308 -46.09 12.54 -4.27
N PHE A 309 -46.92 12.63 -5.31
CA PHE A 309 -46.68 13.52 -6.45
C PHE A 309 -47.61 14.74 -6.44
N ASN A 310 -47.38 15.67 -5.51
CA ASN A 310 -47.82 17.06 -5.74
C ASN A 310 -46.89 17.71 -6.77
N ILE A 311 -47.09 17.35 -8.04
CA ILE A 311 -46.54 18.12 -9.15
C ILE A 311 -47.44 19.35 -9.29
N SER A 312 -47.04 20.45 -8.65
CA SER A 312 -47.64 21.75 -8.90
C SER A 312 -47.48 22.09 -10.39
N LYS A 313 -48.62 22.24 -11.07
CA LYS A 313 -48.71 22.76 -12.44
C LYS A 313 -48.14 24.16 -12.56
#